data_AF-A0A1B6LNV1-F1
#
_entry.id   AF-A0A1B6LNV1-F1
#
_cell.length_a   1.000
_cell.length_b   1.000
_cell.length_c   1.000
_cell.angle_alpha   90.00
_cell.angle_beta   90.00
_cell.angle_gamma   90.00
#
_symmetry.space_group_name_H-M   'P 1'
#
loop_
_entity.id
_entity.type
_entity.pdbx_description
1 polymer ?
#
loop_
_entity_poly.entity_id
_entity_poly.type
_entity_poly.pdbx_seq_one_letter_code
_entity_poly.pdbx_strand_id
1 'polypeptide(L)'
;MLSYIRFSLILNLSLVNLLDLVMAKQTRGSFEGTLPDTGFLKQFRHLPKLVVFDLDYTLWPYWVDTHIDLPIKKASDGTVVDRRGVKLKIFAETKKVLETLKENKILIAAASRTQEPPAARDMLKYFDLDKYFDFKEIYPGEKTTHFQRIKKDSNVQYEDMLFFDDEKRNIVTISKINVVCFYLRGDMTMRILQEGLALFDQKRSNQ
;
A
#
# COMPACT_ATOMS: atom_id res chain seq x y z
N MET A 1 -51.42 -15.09 30.77
CA MET A 1 -51.37 -13.69 30.31
C MET A 1 -50.01 -13.14 30.74
N LEU A 2 -49.10 -12.88 29.78
CA LEU A 2 -47.83 -12.13 29.91
C LEU A 2 -46.75 -12.78 30.82
N SER A 3 -45.44 -12.77 30.57
CA SER A 3 -44.59 -12.13 29.57
C SER A 3 -43.27 -12.91 29.47
N TYR A 4 -42.78 -13.10 28.25
CA TYR A 4 -41.40 -13.48 27.96
C TYR A 4 -40.44 -12.36 28.39
N ILE A 5 -39.37 -12.68 29.09
CA ILE A 5 -38.15 -11.86 29.13
C ILE A 5 -37.01 -12.81 28.78
N ARG A 6 -36.64 -12.84 27.49
CA ARG A 6 -35.36 -13.38 27.04
C ARG A 6 -34.35 -12.25 27.17
N PHE A 7 -33.39 -12.41 28.09
CA PHE A 7 -32.16 -11.63 28.10
C PHE A 7 -31.42 -11.87 26.78
N SER A 8 -31.37 -10.84 25.93
CA SER A 8 -30.58 -10.84 24.70
C SER A 8 -29.15 -10.44 25.07
N LEU A 9 -28.26 -11.43 25.16
CA LEU A 9 -26.82 -11.20 25.26
C LEU A 9 -26.26 -11.09 23.83
N ILE A 10 -26.40 -9.93 23.20
CA ILE A 10 -25.71 -9.66 21.93
C ILE A 10 -24.26 -9.31 22.30
N LEU A 11 -23.40 -10.33 22.29
CA LEU A 11 -21.96 -10.14 22.39
C LEU A 11 -21.45 -9.54 21.07
N ASN A 12 -20.90 -8.33 21.19
CA ASN A 12 -20.21 -7.59 20.16
C ASN A 12 -18.90 -8.32 19.80
N LEU A 13 -18.97 -9.29 18.89
CA LEU A 13 -17.80 -10.03 18.39
C LEU A 13 -17.12 -9.21 17.29
N SER A 14 -16.03 -8.55 17.66
CA SER A 14 -15.18 -7.74 16.78
C SER A 14 -14.60 -8.55 15.62
N LEU A 15 -14.48 -7.90 14.45
CA LEU A 15 -13.92 -8.40 13.17
C LEU A 15 -12.66 -9.27 13.25
N VAL A 16 -11.87 -9.15 14.32
CA VAL A 16 -10.61 -9.88 14.53
C VAL A 16 -10.81 -11.40 14.50
N ASN A 17 -11.88 -11.91 15.13
CA ASN A 17 -12.09 -13.36 15.23
C ASN A 17 -12.47 -14.04 13.92
N LEU A 18 -13.07 -13.32 12.97
CA LEU A 18 -13.48 -13.90 11.69
C LEU A 18 -12.28 -14.05 10.74
N LEU A 19 -11.37 -13.07 10.74
CA LEU A 19 -10.11 -13.16 10.02
C LEU A 19 -9.23 -14.29 10.58
N ASP A 20 -9.10 -14.38 11.91
CA ASP A 20 -8.29 -15.44 12.54
C ASP A 20 -8.82 -16.86 12.20
N LEU A 21 -10.14 -17.04 12.12
CA LEU A 21 -10.77 -18.33 11.81
C LEU A 21 -10.59 -18.75 10.33
N VAL A 22 -10.52 -17.78 9.41
CA VAL A 22 -10.27 -18.05 7.99
C VAL A 22 -8.80 -18.38 7.75
N MET A 23 -7.88 -17.72 8.45
CA MET A 23 -6.44 -17.93 8.28
C MET A 23 -5.94 -19.24 8.93
N ALA A 24 -6.60 -19.75 9.96
CA ALA A 24 -6.19 -20.95 10.68
C ALA A 24 -6.34 -22.28 9.89
N LYS A 25 -7.00 -22.29 8.73
CA LYS A 25 -7.27 -23.53 7.96
C LYS A 25 -6.23 -23.88 6.90
N GLN A 26 -5.19 -23.06 6.70
CA GLN A 26 -4.33 -23.18 5.53
C GLN A 26 -2.85 -23.38 5.87
N THR A 27 -2.53 -24.51 6.50
CA THR A 27 -1.15 -25.01 6.56
C THR A 27 -1.09 -26.53 6.42
N ARG A 28 -0.71 -27.00 5.22
CA ARG A 28 0.20 -28.13 4.95
C ARG A 28 0.22 -28.41 3.44
N GLY A 29 1.34 -28.12 2.79
CA GLY A 29 1.61 -28.48 1.40
C GLY A 29 3.02 -28.05 1.00
N SER A 30 3.84 -29.02 0.61
CA SER A 30 5.25 -28.92 0.23
C SER A 30 5.49 -28.09 -1.04
N PHE A 31 6.62 -27.39 -1.06
CA PHE A 31 7.10 -26.54 -2.15
C PHE A 31 7.45 -27.35 -3.41
N GLU A 32 6.73 -27.10 -4.51
CA GLU A 32 7.22 -27.31 -5.88
C GLU A 32 6.44 -26.36 -6.83
N GLY A 33 7.16 -25.43 -7.48
CA GLY A 33 6.68 -24.58 -8.58
C GLY A 33 5.47 -23.68 -8.25
N THR A 34 5.67 -22.59 -7.51
CA THR A 34 4.57 -21.68 -7.15
C THR A 34 4.14 -20.82 -8.34
N LEU A 35 2.95 -21.10 -8.89
CA LEU A 35 2.08 -20.04 -9.39
C LEU A 35 2.03 -18.92 -8.32
N PRO A 36 2.05 -17.63 -8.70
CA PRO A 36 1.98 -16.58 -7.70
C PRO A 36 0.69 -16.81 -6.89
N ASP A 37 0.83 -16.88 -5.56
CA ASP A 37 -0.28 -17.11 -4.62
C ASP A 37 -1.18 -15.88 -4.55
N THR A 38 -1.86 -15.63 -5.67
CA THR A 38 -2.78 -14.52 -5.92
C THR A 38 -4.22 -15.02 -5.87
N GLY A 39 -4.43 -16.29 -5.48
CA GLY A 39 -5.74 -16.89 -5.31
C GLY A 39 -6.62 -16.09 -4.34
N PHE A 40 -6.02 -15.42 -3.36
CA PHE A 40 -6.73 -14.55 -2.42
C PHE A 40 -7.44 -13.38 -3.13
N LEU A 41 -6.96 -12.91 -4.29
CA LEU A 41 -7.61 -11.80 -5.00
C LEU A 41 -9.03 -12.17 -5.48
N LYS A 42 -9.30 -13.45 -5.73
CA LYS A 42 -10.60 -13.96 -6.17
C LYS A 42 -11.70 -13.79 -5.11
N GLN A 43 -11.33 -13.50 -3.86
CA GLN A 43 -12.29 -13.27 -2.78
C GLN A 43 -12.94 -11.88 -2.84
N PHE A 44 -12.33 -10.93 -3.57
CA PHE A 44 -12.82 -9.56 -3.67
C PHE A 44 -13.70 -9.41 -4.92
N ARG A 45 -14.89 -8.81 -4.75
CA ARG A 45 -15.82 -8.57 -5.88
C ARG A 45 -15.37 -7.39 -6.74
N HIS A 46 -14.75 -6.40 -6.12
CA HIS A 46 -14.20 -5.22 -6.76
C HIS A 46 -12.72 -5.09 -6.41
N LEU A 47 -11.89 -4.90 -7.43
CA LEU A 47 -10.47 -4.57 -7.28
C LEU A 47 -10.22 -3.14 -7.78
N PRO A 48 -9.29 -2.40 -7.16
CA PRO A 48 -8.87 -1.11 -7.68
C PRO A 48 -8.20 -1.30 -9.04
N LYS A 49 -8.42 -0.36 -9.96
CA LYS A 49 -7.69 -0.31 -11.24
C LYS A 49 -6.29 0.29 -11.07
N LEU A 50 -6.11 1.09 -10.02
CA LEU A 50 -4.86 1.75 -9.68
C LEU A 50 -4.65 1.76 -8.17
N VAL A 51 -3.47 1.34 -7.73
CA VAL A 51 -3.02 1.50 -6.35
C VAL A 51 -1.95 2.58 -6.30
N VAL A 52 -2.15 3.56 -5.42
CA VAL A 52 -1.23 4.68 -5.20
C VAL A 52 -0.54 4.48 -3.86
N PHE A 53 0.77 4.67 -3.82
CA PHE A 53 1.58 4.62 -2.60
C PHE A 53 2.21 5.98 -2.31
N ASP A 54 2.20 6.39 -1.04
CA ASP A 54 3.27 7.27 -0.56
C ASP A 54 4.64 6.55 -0.59
N LEU A 55 5.72 7.26 -0.27
CA LEU A 55 7.08 6.71 -0.28
C LEU A 55 7.65 6.60 1.14
N ASP A 56 7.80 7.73 1.82
CA ASP A 56 8.42 7.79 3.13
C ASP A 56 7.50 7.13 4.16
N TYR A 57 8.06 6.31 5.06
CA TYR A 57 7.30 5.47 6.01
C TYR A 57 6.22 4.55 5.40
N THR A 58 6.17 4.43 4.07
CA THR A 58 5.29 3.52 3.34
C THR A 58 6.08 2.42 2.64
N LEU A 59 7.13 2.75 1.89
CA LEU A 59 8.00 1.78 1.21
C LEU A 59 9.33 1.56 1.95
N TRP A 60 9.74 2.53 2.76
CA TRP A 60 10.96 2.46 3.57
C TRP A 60 10.77 3.20 4.90
N PRO A 61 11.55 2.89 5.95
CA PRO A 61 11.37 3.44 7.30
C PRO A 61 12.07 4.79 7.52
N TYR A 62 12.03 5.69 6.53
CA TYR A 62 12.76 6.96 6.55
C TYR A 62 11.94 8.08 5.92
N TRP A 63 12.20 9.32 6.35
CA TRP A 63 11.99 10.50 5.50
C TRP A 63 13.27 10.74 4.72
N VAL A 64 13.21 10.65 3.40
CA VAL A 64 14.40 10.78 2.55
C VAL A 64 15.05 12.16 2.65
N ASP A 65 14.28 13.20 2.97
CA ASP A 65 14.76 14.58 3.10
C ASP A 65 15.30 14.94 4.48
N THR A 66 15.16 14.04 5.46
CA THR A 66 15.48 14.32 6.87
C THR A 66 16.44 13.30 7.46
N HIS A 67 16.22 12.01 7.23
CA HIS A 67 16.95 10.92 7.91
C HIS A 67 18.15 10.41 7.10
N ILE A 68 18.31 10.82 5.85
CA ILE A 68 19.33 10.28 4.93
C ILE A 68 20.33 11.37 4.55
N ASP A 69 21.62 11.12 4.81
CA ASP A 69 22.68 12.02 4.37
C ASP A 69 22.98 11.81 2.87
N LEU A 70 22.42 12.64 1.99
CA LEU A 70 22.64 12.56 0.54
C LEU A 70 24.11 12.81 0.16
N PRO A 71 24.66 12.32 -0.98
CA PRO A 71 23.98 11.53 -1.99
C PRO A 71 23.86 10.06 -1.58
N ILE A 72 22.79 9.43 -2.06
CA ILE A 72 22.59 7.99 -1.96
C ILE A 72 23.44 7.31 -3.04
N LYS A 73 24.08 6.20 -2.69
CA LYS A 73 24.89 5.40 -3.61
C LYS A 73 24.50 3.93 -3.52
N LYS A 74 24.61 3.23 -4.65
CA LYS A 74 24.61 1.77 -4.70
C LYS A 74 26.05 1.29 -4.79
N ALA A 75 26.52 0.58 -3.77
CA ALA A 75 27.83 -0.03 -3.72
C ALA A 75 27.91 -1.21 -4.72
N SER A 76 29.13 -1.65 -5.03
CA SER A 76 29.40 -2.75 -5.97
C SER A 76 28.82 -4.09 -5.52
N ASP A 77 28.64 -4.28 -4.20
CA ASP A 77 27.99 -5.45 -3.61
C ASP A 77 26.45 -5.39 -3.67
N GLY A 78 25.88 -4.33 -4.25
CA GLY A 78 24.46 -4.09 -4.37
C GLY A 78 23.82 -3.37 -3.17
N THR A 79 24.57 -3.13 -2.09
CA THR A 79 24.06 -2.41 -0.92
C THR A 79 23.79 -0.94 -1.26
N VAL A 80 22.66 -0.40 -0.80
CA VAL A 80 22.34 1.01 -0.91
C VAL A 80 22.76 1.72 0.36
N VAL A 81 23.58 2.77 0.25
CA VAL A 81 24.13 3.52 1.37
C VAL A 81 23.98 5.02 1.18
N ASP A 82 23.94 5.75 2.29
CA ASP A 82 24.03 7.21 2.28
C ASP A 82 25.50 7.70 2.25
N ARG A 83 25.72 9.01 2.32
CA ARG A 83 27.07 9.64 2.32
C ARG A 83 27.94 9.15 3.49
N ARG A 84 27.34 8.83 4.63
CA ARG A 84 28.06 8.36 5.84
C ARG A 84 28.32 6.86 5.81
N GLY A 85 27.83 6.15 4.80
CA GLY A 85 27.96 4.70 4.68
C GLY A 85 26.88 3.94 5.46
N VAL A 86 25.83 4.60 5.93
CA VAL A 86 24.70 3.95 6.59
C VAL A 86 23.95 3.11 5.56
N LYS A 87 23.75 1.82 5.84
CA LYS A 87 22.98 0.92 4.98
C LYS A 87 21.50 1.27 5.05
N LEU A 88 20.94 1.66 3.91
CA LEU A 88 19.52 1.92 3.73
C LEU A 88 18.79 0.61 3.42
N LYS A 89 17.49 0.56 3.73
CA LYS A 89 16.62 -0.60 3.46
C LYS A 89 15.21 -0.14 3.08
N ILE A 90 14.47 -1.06 2.47
CA ILE A 90 13.01 -0.96 2.27
C ILE A 90 12.31 -1.89 3.27
N PHE A 91 10.99 -1.75 3.43
CA PHE A 91 10.24 -2.75 4.20
C PHE A 91 10.31 -4.12 3.53
N ALA A 92 10.33 -5.17 4.34
CA ALA A 92 10.70 -6.52 3.89
C ALA A 92 9.81 -7.05 2.74
N GLU A 93 8.51 -6.73 2.78
CA GLU A 93 7.54 -7.22 1.80
C GLU A 93 7.20 -6.21 0.71
N THR A 94 7.83 -5.03 0.68
CA THR A 94 7.55 -3.98 -0.32
C THR A 94 7.62 -4.52 -1.75
N LYS A 95 8.67 -5.27 -2.10
CA LYS A 95 8.80 -5.86 -3.45
C LYS A 95 7.67 -6.83 -3.77
N LYS A 96 7.34 -7.72 -2.83
CA LYS A 96 6.29 -8.72 -2.99
C LYS A 96 4.91 -8.08 -3.20
N VAL A 97 4.62 -7.00 -2.47
CA VAL A 97 3.40 -6.20 -2.62
C VAL A 97 3.31 -5.60 -4.03
N LEU A 98 4.37 -4.92 -4.49
CA LEU A 98 4.39 -4.28 -5.81
C LEU A 98 4.35 -5.30 -6.94
N GLU A 99 5.07 -6.41 -6.81
CA GLU A 99 5.07 -7.52 -7.76
C GLU A 99 3.69 -8.16 -7.87
N THR A 100 3.04 -8.44 -6.74
CA THR A 100 1.68 -8.98 -6.72
C THR A 100 0.71 -8.08 -7.49
N LEU A 101 0.75 -6.76 -7.27
CA LEU A 101 -0.11 -5.83 -8.00
C LEU A 101 0.18 -5.85 -9.51
N LYS A 102 1.46 -5.83 -9.88
CA LYS A 102 1.89 -5.79 -11.29
C LYS A 102 1.52 -7.05 -12.06
N GLU A 103 1.76 -8.23 -11.48
CA GLU A 103 1.41 -9.52 -12.08
C GLU A 103 -0.09 -9.67 -12.32
N ASN A 104 -0.91 -9.02 -11.49
CA ASN A 104 -2.36 -9.01 -11.62
C ASN A 104 -2.90 -7.81 -12.41
N LYS A 105 -2.02 -7.11 -13.14
CA LYS A 105 -2.38 -6.00 -14.06
C LYS A 105 -3.08 -4.84 -13.36
N ILE A 106 -2.84 -4.64 -12.07
CA ILE A 106 -3.27 -3.46 -11.33
C ILE A 106 -2.19 -2.40 -11.51
N LEU A 107 -2.57 -1.22 -12.00
CA LEU A 107 -1.63 -0.12 -12.20
C LEU A 107 -1.09 0.35 -10.85
N ILE A 108 0.14 0.87 -10.85
CA ILE A 108 0.78 1.34 -9.63
C ILE A 108 1.29 2.77 -9.82
N ALA A 109 1.00 3.66 -8.88
CA ALA A 109 1.55 5.01 -8.85
C ALA A 109 2.24 5.36 -7.54
N ALA A 110 3.25 6.23 -7.61
CA ALA A 110 3.84 6.90 -6.45
C ALA A 110 3.31 8.33 -6.35
N ALA A 111 2.96 8.76 -5.14
CA ALA A 111 2.57 10.12 -4.82
C ALA A 111 3.28 10.58 -3.53
N SER A 112 4.40 11.29 -3.65
CA SER A 112 5.21 11.74 -2.51
C SER A 112 5.44 13.24 -2.50
N ARG A 113 5.33 13.81 -1.29
CA ARG A 113 5.47 15.24 -1.01
C ARG A 113 6.89 15.65 -0.59
N THR A 114 7.87 14.74 -0.71
CA THR A 114 9.24 14.95 -0.23
C THR A 114 9.88 16.22 -0.79
N GLN A 115 10.72 16.86 0.03
CA GLN A 115 11.57 17.98 -0.39
C GLN A 115 12.80 17.55 -1.19
N GLU A 116 13.10 16.24 -1.24
CA GLU A 116 14.24 15.69 -1.97
C GLU A 116 13.80 14.72 -3.10
N PRO A 117 13.10 15.19 -4.16
CA PRO A 117 12.67 14.32 -5.26
C PRO A 117 13.79 13.53 -5.96
N PRO A 118 15.00 14.07 -6.20
CA PRO A 118 16.08 13.29 -6.78
C PRO A 118 16.47 12.08 -5.91
N ALA A 119 16.54 12.26 -4.60
CA ALA A 119 16.89 11.20 -3.67
C ALA A 119 15.81 10.10 -3.59
N ALA A 120 14.53 10.49 -3.59
CA ALA A 120 13.44 9.52 -3.66
C ALA A 120 13.48 8.68 -4.96
N ARG A 121 13.80 9.30 -6.10
CA ARG A 121 13.99 8.58 -7.37
C ARG A 121 15.20 7.65 -7.33
N ASP A 122 16.29 8.07 -6.69
CA ASP A 122 17.46 7.23 -6.47
C ASP A 122 17.14 6.02 -5.58
N MET A 123 16.34 6.19 -4.53
CA MET A 123 15.85 5.07 -3.71
C MET A 123 15.06 4.06 -4.55
N LEU A 124 14.08 4.53 -5.33
CA LEU A 124 13.30 3.67 -6.23
C LEU A 124 14.19 2.91 -7.23
N LYS A 125 15.17 3.60 -7.81
CA LYS A 125 16.13 3.01 -8.77
C LYS A 125 17.05 1.99 -8.12
N TYR A 126 17.71 2.35 -7.01
CA TYR A 126 18.75 1.50 -6.42
C TYR A 126 18.18 0.25 -5.75
N PHE A 127 16.97 0.33 -5.20
CA PHE A 127 16.24 -0.83 -4.70
C PHE A 127 15.51 -1.63 -5.78
N ASP A 128 15.60 -1.23 -7.05
CA ASP A 128 14.95 -1.89 -8.18
C ASP A 128 13.41 -1.95 -8.02
N LEU A 129 12.84 -0.85 -7.53
CA LEU A 129 11.39 -0.65 -7.38
C LEU A 129 10.78 0.12 -8.56
N ASP A 130 11.60 0.92 -9.25
CA ASP A 130 11.14 1.85 -10.30
C ASP A 130 10.31 1.16 -11.40
N LYS A 131 10.68 -0.09 -11.73
CA LYS A 131 10.03 -0.93 -12.75
C LYS A 131 8.56 -1.29 -12.46
N TYR A 132 8.12 -1.18 -11.21
CA TYR A 132 6.74 -1.50 -10.85
C TYR A 132 5.79 -0.32 -11.09
N PHE A 133 6.28 0.91 -10.97
CA PHE A 133 5.46 2.13 -11.04
C PHE A 133 5.18 2.55 -12.48
N ASP A 134 3.89 2.67 -12.81
CA ASP A 134 3.40 3.21 -14.07
C ASP A 134 3.41 4.75 -14.08
N PHE A 135 3.17 5.37 -12.92
CA PHE A 135 3.11 6.83 -12.75
C PHE A 135 3.86 7.25 -11.49
N LYS A 136 4.55 8.40 -11.51
CA LYS A 136 5.35 8.90 -10.38
C LYS A 136 5.21 10.41 -10.23
N GLU A 137 4.36 10.84 -9.31
CA GLU A 137 4.30 12.24 -8.87
C GLU A 137 5.13 12.37 -7.58
N ILE A 138 6.35 12.90 -7.70
CA ILE A 138 7.30 13.04 -6.59
C ILE A 138 7.82 14.48 -6.61
N TYR A 139 7.22 15.34 -5.79
CA TYR A 139 7.61 16.74 -5.61
C TYR A 139 6.88 17.38 -4.42
N PRO A 140 7.39 18.49 -3.89
CA PRO A 140 6.72 19.21 -2.80
C PRO A 140 5.36 19.75 -3.23
N GLY A 141 4.36 19.64 -2.36
CA GLY A 141 3.06 20.28 -2.57
C GLY A 141 1.91 19.55 -1.91
N GLU A 142 0.70 19.91 -2.32
CA GLU A 142 -0.53 19.27 -1.87
C GLU A 142 -0.77 17.97 -2.64
N LYS A 143 -1.21 16.93 -1.91
CA LYS A 143 -1.39 15.59 -2.48
C LYS A 143 -2.53 15.55 -3.50
N THR A 144 -3.48 16.48 -3.43
CA THR A 144 -4.53 16.65 -4.44
C THR A 144 -3.97 16.91 -5.83
N THR A 145 -2.92 17.73 -5.96
CA THR A 145 -2.27 18.01 -7.25
C THR A 145 -1.63 16.75 -7.84
N HIS A 146 -1.04 15.90 -6.99
CA HIS A 146 -0.47 14.62 -7.39
C HIS A 146 -1.55 13.70 -7.95
N PHE A 147 -2.66 13.55 -7.22
CA PHE A 147 -3.79 12.74 -7.65
C PHE A 147 -4.46 13.26 -8.92
N GLN A 148 -4.53 14.58 -9.13
CA GLN A 148 -5.04 15.18 -10.36
C GLN A 148 -4.21 14.76 -11.59
N ARG A 149 -2.87 14.79 -11.47
CA ARG A 149 -1.97 14.36 -12.55
C ARG A 149 -2.02 12.86 -12.77
N ILE A 150 -1.98 12.07 -11.70
CA ILE A 150 -2.14 10.61 -11.76
C ILE A 150 -3.45 10.24 -12.45
N LYS A 151 -4.59 10.86 -12.09
CA LYS A 151 -5.88 10.64 -12.76
C LYS A 151 -5.84 11.00 -14.24
N LYS A 152 -5.22 12.12 -14.59
CA LYS A 152 -5.10 12.58 -15.98
C LYS A 152 -4.30 11.58 -16.82
N ASP A 153 -3.15 11.15 -16.32
CA ASP A 153 -2.21 10.33 -17.10
C ASP A 153 -2.60 8.86 -17.14
N SER A 154 -3.22 8.34 -16.07
CA SER A 154 -3.74 6.96 -16.02
C SER A 154 -5.13 6.80 -16.64
N ASN A 155 -5.90 7.88 -16.77
CA ASN A 155 -7.33 7.87 -17.11
C ASN A 155 -8.20 7.01 -16.16
N VAL A 156 -7.71 6.72 -14.95
CA VAL A 156 -8.46 5.99 -13.91
C VAL A 156 -9.28 6.98 -13.08
N GLN A 157 -10.56 6.69 -12.83
CA GLN A 157 -11.38 7.55 -11.97
C GLN A 157 -10.96 7.41 -10.51
N TYR A 158 -11.15 8.46 -9.71
CA TYR A 158 -10.77 8.42 -8.28
C TYR A 158 -11.45 7.28 -7.53
N GLU A 159 -12.70 6.96 -7.88
CA GLU A 159 -13.41 5.83 -7.30
C GLU A 159 -12.76 4.46 -7.59
N ASP A 160 -12.00 4.33 -8.67
CA ASP A 160 -11.29 3.11 -9.01
C ASP A 160 -9.89 3.04 -8.37
N MET A 161 -9.53 3.98 -7.48
CA MET A 161 -8.22 4.06 -6.83
C MET A 161 -8.24 3.61 -5.36
N LEU A 162 -7.17 2.92 -4.96
CA LEU A 162 -6.82 2.63 -3.57
C LEU A 162 -5.49 3.32 -3.23
N PHE A 163 -5.41 3.95 -2.07
CA PHE A 163 -4.26 4.76 -1.68
C PHE A 163 -3.74 4.38 -0.29
N PHE A 164 -2.43 4.14 -0.17
CA PHE A 164 -1.74 3.85 1.09
C PHE A 164 -0.81 4.99 1.48
N ASP A 165 -0.92 5.46 2.73
CA ASP A 165 -0.12 6.56 3.29
C ASP A 165 -0.14 6.52 4.84
N ASP A 166 0.99 6.82 5.47
CA ASP A 166 1.17 6.90 6.92
C ASP A 166 0.84 8.29 7.52
N GLU A 167 0.69 9.33 6.68
CA GLU A 167 0.33 10.68 7.09
C GLU A 167 -1.19 10.86 7.08
N LYS A 168 -1.79 10.90 8.28
CA LYS A 168 -3.25 11.05 8.45
C LYS A 168 -3.82 12.27 7.71
N ARG A 169 -3.05 13.36 7.58
CA ARG A 169 -3.45 14.57 6.85
C ARG A 169 -3.74 14.25 5.39
N ASN A 170 -2.88 13.47 4.75
CA ASN A 170 -3.02 13.08 3.36
C ASN A 170 -4.26 12.17 3.17
N ILE A 171 -4.47 11.21 4.07
CA ILE A 171 -5.66 10.33 4.07
C ILE A 171 -6.96 11.16 4.12
N VAL A 172 -7.05 12.12 5.03
CA VAL A 172 -8.22 13.00 5.18
C VAL A 172 -8.42 13.87 3.93
N THR A 173 -7.35 14.39 3.34
CA THR A 173 -7.43 15.23 2.15
C THR A 173 -7.87 14.42 0.92
N ILE A 174 -7.28 13.26 0.68
CA ILE A 174 -7.52 12.46 -0.53
C ILE A 174 -8.85 11.69 -0.47
N SER A 175 -9.32 11.30 0.71
CA SER A 175 -10.63 10.63 0.83
C SER A 175 -11.81 11.52 0.40
N LYS A 176 -11.66 12.85 0.45
CA LYS A 176 -12.69 13.83 0.01
C LYS A 176 -12.94 13.83 -1.50
N ILE A 177 -12.03 13.25 -2.29
CA ILE A 177 -12.16 13.16 -3.75
C ILE A 177 -12.54 11.73 -4.21
N ASN A 178 -13.16 10.93 -3.33
CA ASN A 178 -13.68 9.58 -3.59
C ASN A 178 -12.64 8.47 -3.85
N VAL A 179 -11.37 8.73 -3.58
CA VAL A 179 -10.33 7.67 -3.48
C VAL A 179 -10.55 6.87 -2.20
N VAL A 180 -10.42 5.54 -2.26
CA VAL A 180 -10.37 4.72 -1.03
C VAL A 180 -8.98 4.88 -0.43
N CYS A 181 -8.90 5.37 0.81
CA CYS A 181 -7.65 5.59 1.50
C CYS A 181 -7.48 4.59 2.65
N PHE A 182 -6.31 3.97 2.73
CA PHE A 182 -5.88 3.12 3.82
C PHE A 182 -4.79 3.83 4.62
N TYR A 183 -5.11 4.16 5.89
CA TYR A 183 -4.15 4.80 6.80
C TYR A 183 -3.16 3.75 7.32
N LEU A 184 -1.92 3.84 6.88
CA LEU A 184 -0.88 2.90 7.21
C LEU A 184 -0.35 3.16 8.63
N ARG A 185 -0.29 2.10 9.45
CA ARG A 185 0.34 2.13 10.78
C ARG A 185 1.41 1.04 10.82
N GLY A 186 2.63 1.41 10.45
CA GLY A 186 3.77 0.49 10.35
C GLY A 186 4.06 0.09 8.91
N ASP A 187 4.65 -1.09 8.74
CA ASP A 187 5.26 -1.52 7.49
C ASP A 187 4.22 -1.90 6.42
N MET A 188 4.49 -1.57 5.15
CA MET A 188 3.72 -2.12 4.05
C MET A 188 4.02 -3.62 3.88
N THR A 189 2.98 -4.44 4.00
CA THR A 189 3.04 -5.91 3.94
C THR A 189 1.92 -6.48 3.07
N MET A 190 2.01 -7.75 2.71
CA MET A 190 0.95 -8.49 2.02
C MET A 190 -0.35 -8.50 2.82
N ARG A 191 -0.26 -8.60 4.15
CA ARG A 191 -1.42 -8.49 5.03
C ARG A 191 -2.09 -7.12 4.91
N ILE A 192 -1.30 -6.04 4.96
CA ILE A 192 -1.82 -4.67 4.79
C ILE A 192 -2.42 -4.48 3.39
N LEU A 193 -1.81 -5.04 2.34
CA LEU A 193 -2.39 -5.03 1.01
C LEU A 193 -3.77 -5.70 1.00
N GLN A 194 -3.88 -6.90 1.58
CA GLN A 194 -5.15 -7.62 1.68
C GLN A 194 -6.21 -6.84 2.46
N GLU A 195 -5.83 -6.21 3.58
CA GLU A 195 -6.73 -5.35 4.35
C GLU A 195 -7.19 -4.13 3.55
N GLY A 196 -6.29 -3.49 2.78
CA GLY A 196 -6.63 -2.38 1.90
C GLY A 196 -7.55 -2.77 0.74
N LEU A 197 -7.33 -3.93 0.14
CA LEU A 197 -8.21 -4.48 -0.90
C LEU A 197 -9.59 -4.86 -0.34
N ALA A 198 -9.65 -5.43 0.86
CA ALA A 198 -10.90 -5.71 1.55
C ALA A 198 -11.69 -4.43 1.84
N LEU A 199 -11.01 -3.38 2.30
CA LEU A 199 -11.61 -2.07 2.51
C LEU A 199 -12.16 -1.49 1.19
N PHE A 200 -11.39 -1.60 0.10
CA PHE A 200 -11.82 -1.15 -1.22
C PHE A 200 -13.09 -1.89 -1.66
N ASP A 201 -13.09 -3.21 -1.61
CA ASP A 201 -14.24 -4.04 -2.01
C ASP A 201 -15.48 -3.72 -1.18
N GLN A 202 -15.33 -3.55 0.14
CA GLN A 202 -16.43 -3.16 1.02
C GLN A 202 -17.00 -1.78 0.64
N LYS A 203 -16.15 -0.80 0.37
CA LYS A 203 -16.59 0.57 0.02
C LYS A 203 -17.31 0.62 -1.33
N ARG A 204 -16.89 -0.19 -2.30
CA ARG A 204 -17.52 -0.26 -3.63
C ARG A 204 -18.76 -1.14 -3.68
N SER A 205 -18.88 -2.09 -2.75
CA SER A 205 -20.09 -2.87 -2.58
C SER A 205 -21.28 -2.08 -1.99
N ASN A 206 -21.01 -0.94 -1.36
CA ASN A 206 -22.00 -0.13 -0.65
C ASN A 206 -22.43 1.14 -1.43
N GLN A 207 -22.02 1.26 -2.69
CA GLN A 207 -22.40 2.34 -3.61
C GLN A 207 -23.43 1.83 -4.60
#